data_AF-A0A7V4AY24-F1
#
_entry.id   AF-A0A7V4AY24-F1
#
_cell.length_a   1.000
_cell.length_b   1.000
_cell.length_c   1.000
_cell.angle_alpha   90.00
_cell.angle_beta   90.00
_cell.angle_gamma   90.00
#
_symmetry.space_group_name_H-M   'P 1'
#
loop_
_entity.id
_entity.type
_entity.pdbx_description
1 polymer ?
#
loop_
_entity_poly.entity_id
_entity_poly.type
_entity_poly.pdbx_seq_one_letter_code
_entity_poly.pdbx_strand_id
1 'polypeptide(L)'
;MTASKRAKRRWGEKAVQVLLTGAASTCILIVVLIFLFNAKEAAPFVLEPGLGALAAERWSPVSFQAQAFGILPLVTGSLLVTILATIIAVPFGVCGAVYLSEIATEPERAFFKPFIELLAGIPSVVIGFFGLIVIAPRLKSLFGLNSGLVALTGAIVLALMAVPTIVTISEDAIRSVPESYKQASLALGASRVQTIWKVIVPAALSGIVAAVMLGIGRVVGETMAVMMVTGNAALVTLSPFESVRTMTATIAGEMGEVAFGSAHYRALFWVGIVLLLFTFVLNAAAQRVLAKYRMFRA
;
A
#
# COMPACT_ATOMS: atom_id res chain seq x y z
N MET A 1 45.88 -2.96 -21.78
CA MET A 1 45.06 -3.81 -20.88
C MET A 1 45.05 -5.23 -21.45
N THR A 2 45.63 -6.23 -20.78
CA THR A 2 45.90 -7.56 -21.33
C THR A 2 44.64 -8.42 -21.52
N ALA A 3 44.60 -9.25 -22.58
CA ALA A 3 43.45 -10.05 -23.01
C ALA A 3 42.86 -10.98 -21.92
N SER A 4 43.68 -11.42 -20.96
CA SER A 4 43.27 -12.23 -19.80
C SER A 4 42.28 -11.50 -18.86
N LYS A 5 42.44 -10.19 -18.64
CA LYS A 5 41.50 -9.38 -17.83
C LYS A 5 40.15 -9.20 -18.53
N ARG A 6 40.12 -9.21 -19.87
CA ARG A 6 38.88 -9.13 -20.68
C ARG A 6 38.05 -10.42 -20.58
N ALA A 7 38.70 -11.58 -20.53
CA ALA A 7 38.02 -12.88 -20.41
C ALA A 7 37.39 -13.05 -19.03
N LYS A 8 38.11 -12.80 -17.92
CA LYS A 8 37.55 -12.87 -16.55
C LYS A 8 36.35 -11.94 -16.34
N ARG A 9 36.38 -10.74 -16.92
CA ARG A 9 35.26 -9.78 -16.89
C ARG A 9 34.02 -10.31 -17.61
N ARG A 10 34.20 -11.03 -18.72
CA ARG A 10 33.12 -11.67 -19.52
C ARG A 10 32.40 -12.81 -18.81
N TRP A 11 33.11 -13.61 -18.00
CA TRP A 11 32.51 -14.68 -17.19
C TRP A 11 31.73 -14.12 -15.99
N GLY A 12 32.26 -13.07 -15.35
CA GLY A 12 31.53 -12.34 -14.31
C GLY A 12 30.26 -11.66 -14.83
N GLU A 13 30.33 -11.02 -16.01
CA GLU A 13 29.18 -10.39 -16.67
C GLU A 13 28.11 -11.42 -17.04
N LYS A 14 28.49 -12.59 -17.59
CA LYS A 14 27.54 -13.69 -17.85
C LYS A 14 26.93 -14.27 -16.57
N ALA A 15 27.71 -14.43 -15.51
CA ALA A 15 27.20 -14.94 -14.23
C ALA A 15 26.18 -13.97 -13.63
N VAL A 16 26.47 -12.67 -13.63
CA VAL A 16 25.53 -11.62 -13.18
C VAL A 16 24.28 -11.61 -14.05
N GLN A 17 24.43 -11.70 -15.38
CA GLN A 17 23.28 -11.74 -16.30
C GLN A 17 22.38 -12.96 -16.01
N VAL A 18 22.95 -14.15 -15.89
CA VAL A 18 22.19 -15.38 -15.59
C VAL A 18 21.49 -15.27 -14.23
N LEU A 19 22.16 -14.75 -13.21
CA LEU A 19 21.57 -14.53 -11.88
C LEU A 19 20.39 -13.56 -11.93
N LEU A 20 20.54 -12.41 -12.60
CA LEU A 20 19.47 -11.41 -12.72
C LEU A 20 18.30 -11.94 -13.54
N THR A 21 18.55 -12.60 -14.66
CA THR A 21 17.48 -13.21 -15.47
C THR A 21 16.80 -14.36 -14.73
N GLY A 22 17.57 -15.15 -13.97
CA GLY A 22 17.04 -16.23 -13.13
C GLY A 22 16.13 -15.67 -12.03
N ALA A 23 16.58 -14.64 -11.31
CA ALA A 23 15.76 -13.98 -10.29
C ALA A 23 14.48 -13.38 -10.87
N ALA A 24 14.57 -12.66 -11.99
CA ALA A 24 13.40 -12.08 -12.65
C ALA A 24 12.41 -13.16 -13.14
N SER A 25 12.92 -14.24 -13.73
CA SER A 25 12.09 -15.36 -14.20
C SER A 25 11.40 -16.06 -13.04
N THR A 26 12.11 -16.28 -11.92
CA THR A 26 11.55 -16.86 -10.70
C THR A 26 10.46 -15.98 -10.10
N CYS A 27 10.66 -14.65 -10.05
CA CYS A 27 9.61 -13.73 -9.60
C CYS A 27 8.34 -13.83 -10.46
N ILE A 28 8.49 -13.84 -11.79
CA ILE A 28 7.36 -13.99 -12.71
C ILE A 28 6.67 -15.34 -12.50
N LEU A 29 7.44 -16.42 -12.38
CA LEU A 29 6.91 -17.77 -12.14
C LEU A 29 6.11 -17.83 -10.83
N ILE A 30 6.62 -17.27 -9.74
CA ILE A 30 5.92 -17.23 -8.44
C ILE A 30 4.60 -16.48 -8.57
N VAL A 31 4.59 -15.31 -9.23
CA VAL A 31 3.35 -14.55 -9.45
C VAL A 31 2.34 -15.39 -10.24
N VAL A 32 2.76 -16.02 -11.34
CA VAL A 32 1.89 -16.90 -12.14
C VAL A 32 1.36 -18.06 -11.30
N LEU A 33 2.20 -18.69 -10.47
CA LEU A 33 1.78 -19.77 -9.57
C LEU A 33 0.78 -19.29 -8.52
N ILE A 34 0.91 -18.09 -7.97
CA ILE A 34 -0.06 -17.49 -7.05
C ILE A 34 -1.41 -17.34 -7.75
N PHE A 35 -1.44 -16.85 -9.00
CA PHE A 35 -2.68 -16.73 -9.77
C PHE A 35 -3.32 -18.10 -10.04
N LEU A 36 -2.53 -19.07 -10.51
CA LEU A 36 -3.02 -20.41 -10.83
C LEU A 36 -3.52 -21.15 -9.58
N PHE A 37 -2.81 -21.02 -8.46
CA PHE A 37 -3.19 -21.63 -7.19
C PHE A 37 -4.50 -21.02 -6.65
N ASN A 38 -4.61 -19.69 -6.63
CA ASN A 38 -5.85 -19.02 -6.22
C ASN A 38 -7.03 -19.42 -7.12
N ALA A 39 -6.84 -19.44 -8.44
CA ALA A 39 -7.88 -19.82 -9.38
C ALA A 39 -8.32 -21.28 -9.19
N LYS A 40 -7.36 -22.19 -8.98
CA LYS A 40 -7.64 -23.61 -8.74
C LYS A 40 -8.45 -23.83 -7.45
N GLU A 41 -8.06 -23.22 -6.34
CA GLU A 41 -8.75 -23.40 -5.06
C GLU A 41 -10.12 -22.68 -5.03
N ALA A 42 -10.26 -21.58 -5.76
CA ALA A 42 -11.53 -20.84 -5.87
C ALA A 42 -12.54 -21.48 -6.84
N ALA A 43 -12.09 -22.18 -7.88
CA ALA A 43 -12.95 -22.70 -8.96
C ALA A 43 -14.14 -23.55 -8.48
N PRO A 44 -13.98 -24.48 -7.51
CA PRO A 44 -15.09 -25.31 -7.06
C PRO A 44 -16.23 -24.53 -6.38
N PHE A 45 -15.97 -23.31 -5.88
CA PHE A 45 -16.99 -22.44 -5.29
C PHE A 45 -18.04 -21.97 -6.32
N VAL A 46 -17.66 -21.92 -7.61
CA VAL A 46 -18.55 -21.49 -8.70
C VAL A 46 -19.71 -22.48 -8.89
N LEU A 47 -19.47 -23.75 -8.60
CA LEU A 47 -20.48 -24.79 -8.67
C LEU A 47 -21.29 -24.85 -7.37
N GLU A 48 -20.60 -24.87 -6.23
CA GLU A 48 -21.21 -24.96 -4.90
C GLU A 48 -20.39 -24.12 -3.91
N PRO A 49 -20.96 -23.05 -3.32
CA PRO A 49 -22.37 -22.63 -3.28
C PRO A 49 -22.86 -21.81 -4.50
N GLY A 50 -21.97 -21.46 -5.43
CA GLY A 50 -22.27 -20.60 -6.58
C GLY A 50 -21.86 -19.14 -6.38
N LEU A 51 -21.54 -18.46 -7.48
CA LEU A 51 -21.08 -17.06 -7.46
C LEU A 51 -22.08 -16.08 -6.83
N GLY A 52 -23.39 -16.39 -6.91
CA GLY A 52 -24.43 -15.58 -6.28
C GLY A 52 -24.27 -15.47 -4.76
N ALA A 53 -23.65 -16.46 -4.10
CA ALA A 53 -23.40 -16.44 -2.66
C ALA A 53 -22.42 -15.33 -2.24
N LEU A 54 -21.55 -14.87 -3.15
CA LEU A 54 -20.62 -13.76 -2.90
C LEU A 54 -21.32 -12.40 -2.85
N ALA A 55 -22.51 -12.31 -3.47
CA ALA A 55 -23.34 -11.11 -3.49
C ALA A 55 -24.29 -11.03 -2.28
N ALA A 56 -24.22 -11.97 -1.33
CA ALA A 56 -24.98 -11.89 -0.10
C ALA A 56 -24.66 -10.60 0.68
N GLU A 57 -25.62 -10.10 1.46
CA GLU A 57 -25.45 -8.84 2.20
C GLU A 57 -24.47 -8.96 3.38
N ARG A 58 -24.29 -10.18 3.89
CA ARG A 58 -23.54 -10.44 5.13
C ARG A 58 -22.40 -11.42 4.90
N TRP A 59 -21.28 -11.15 5.56
CA TRP A 59 -20.22 -12.13 5.77
C TRP A 59 -20.49 -12.89 7.07
N SER A 60 -21.06 -14.09 6.96
CA SER A 60 -21.34 -14.98 8.10
C SER A 60 -21.11 -16.45 7.70
N PRO A 61 -19.85 -16.86 7.51
CA PRO A 61 -19.53 -18.20 7.01
C PRO A 61 -19.66 -19.30 8.07
N VAL A 62 -19.66 -18.94 9.37
CA VAL A 62 -19.74 -19.86 10.52
C VAL A 62 -21.16 -20.02 11.09
N SER A 63 -22.17 -19.45 10.45
CA SER A 63 -23.56 -19.52 10.91
C SER A 63 -24.13 -20.94 10.82
N PHE A 64 -24.71 -21.43 11.92
CA PHE A 64 -25.37 -22.74 11.99
C PHE A 64 -26.71 -22.80 11.26
N GLN A 65 -27.35 -21.65 11.00
CA GLN A 65 -28.67 -21.60 10.36
C GLN A 65 -28.55 -21.45 8.84
N ALA A 66 -27.74 -20.50 8.38
CA ALA A 66 -27.50 -20.24 6.96
C ALA A 66 -26.15 -19.55 6.79
N GLN A 67 -25.24 -20.20 6.07
CA GLN A 67 -23.95 -19.62 5.72
C GLN A 67 -24.14 -18.50 4.69
N ALA A 68 -23.46 -17.37 4.91
CA ALA A 68 -23.44 -16.25 3.98
C ALA A 68 -22.00 -15.82 3.69
N PHE A 69 -21.66 -15.68 2.41
CA PHE A 69 -20.31 -15.38 1.94
C PHE A 69 -20.21 -14.00 1.28
N GLY A 70 -21.04 -13.05 1.74
CA GLY A 70 -21.14 -11.71 1.19
C GLY A 70 -19.82 -10.95 1.27
N ILE A 71 -19.19 -10.67 0.12
CA ILE A 71 -17.88 -10.00 0.07
C ILE A 71 -18.02 -8.47 0.20
N LEU A 72 -19.20 -7.93 -0.11
CA LEU A 72 -19.43 -6.48 -0.16
C LEU A 72 -18.97 -5.72 1.12
N PRO A 73 -19.31 -6.17 2.36
CA PRO A 73 -18.82 -5.52 3.58
C PRO A 73 -17.29 -5.45 3.68
N LEU A 74 -16.61 -6.49 3.17
CA LEU A 74 -15.15 -6.58 3.21
C LEU A 74 -14.49 -5.64 2.22
N VAL A 75 -15.08 -5.54 1.02
CA VAL A 75 -14.63 -4.60 -0.03
C VAL A 75 -14.85 -3.17 0.43
N THR A 76 -16.04 -2.84 0.96
CA THR A 76 -16.32 -1.49 1.46
C THR A 76 -15.42 -1.12 2.63
N GLY A 77 -15.18 -2.04 3.57
CA GLY A 77 -14.26 -1.84 4.68
C GLY A 77 -12.82 -1.59 4.22
N SER A 78 -12.32 -2.43 3.31
CA SER A 78 -10.99 -2.27 2.69
C SER A 78 -10.85 -0.93 1.96
N LEU A 79 -11.83 -0.55 1.15
CA LEU A 79 -11.81 0.69 0.40
C LEU A 79 -11.84 1.91 1.33
N LEU A 80 -12.74 1.92 2.32
CA LEU A 80 -12.89 3.03 3.26
C LEU A 80 -11.58 3.30 4.01
N VAL A 81 -10.97 2.26 4.57
CA VAL A 81 -9.71 2.37 5.31
C VAL A 81 -8.58 2.82 4.37
N THR A 82 -8.50 2.25 3.16
CA THR A 82 -7.46 2.62 2.18
C THR A 82 -7.57 4.06 1.74
N ILE A 83 -8.78 4.53 1.43
CA ILE A 83 -9.03 5.90 0.97
C ILE A 83 -8.71 6.89 2.08
N LEU A 84 -9.20 6.67 3.30
CA LEU A 84 -8.91 7.53 4.45
C LEU A 84 -7.41 7.57 4.75
N ALA A 85 -6.73 6.42 4.74
CA ALA A 85 -5.29 6.36 4.95
C ALA A 85 -4.52 7.12 3.86
N THR A 86 -4.96 7.03 2.60
CA THR A 86 -4.33 7.72 1.47
C THR A 86 -4.51 9.23 1.56
N ILE A 87 -5.72 9.69 1.92
CA ILE A 87 -6.03 11.12 2.11
C ILE A 87 -5.12 11.74 3.19
N ILE A 88 -4.74 10.96 4.21
CA ILE A 88 -3.80 11.41 5.24
C ILE A 88 -2.36 11.27 4.74
N ALA A 89 -1.96 10.08 4.29
CA ALA A 89 -0.57 9.76 4.02
C ALA A 89 0.03 10.55 2.85
N VAL A 90 -0.75 10.82 1.79
CA VAL A 90 -0.23 11.50 0.60
C VAL A 90 0.15 12.96 0.88
N PRO A 91 -0.71 13.80 1.47
CA PRO A 91 -0.32 15.16 1.84
C PRO A 91 0.87 15.20 2.79
N PHE A 92 0.84 14.42 3.88
CA PHE A 92 1.95 14.42 4.84
C PHE A 92 3.25 13.87 4.23
N GLY A 93 3.15 12.84 3.39
CA GLY A 93 4.30 12.23 2.74
C GLY A 93 4.95 13.14 1.69
N VAL A 94 4.14 13.73 0.80
CA VAL A 94 4.65 14.61 -0.27
C VAL A 94 5.14 15.93 0.30
N CYS A 95 4.39 16.56 1.21
CA CYS A 95 4.84 17.81 1.85
C CYS A 95 6.09 17.58 2.69
N GLY A 96 6.17 16.46 3.41
CA GLY A 96 7.38 16.07 4.16
C GLY A 96 8.59 15.93 3.24
N ALA A 97 8.43 15.27 2.10
CA ALA A 97 9.49 15.15 1.10
C ALA A 97 9.94 16.49 0.52
N VAL A 98 8.99 17.37 0.16
CA VAL A 98 9.28 18.72 -0.35
C VAL A 98 10.02 19.54 0.72
N TYR A 99 9.59 19.47 1.98
CA TYR A 99 10.28 20.14 3.07
C TYR A 99 11.72 19.63 3.22
N LEU A 100 11.95 18.33 3.32
CA LEU A 100 13.30 17.76 3.53
C LEU A 100 14.27 18.00 2.37
N SER A 101 13.76 17.99 1.14
CA SER A 101 14.55 18.20 -0.06
C SER A 101 14.88 19.69 -0.28
N GLU A 102 13.88 20.57 -0.22
CA GLU A 102 14.03 21.95 -0.70
C GLU A 102 14.04 23.03 0.37
N ILE A 103 13.53 22.77 1.57
CA ILE A 103 13.33 23.79 2.61
C ILE A 103 14.25 23.57 3.81
N ALA A 104 14.36 22.31 4.27
CA ALA A 104 15.08 21.92 5.46
C ALA A 104 16.57 22.26 5.38
N THR A 105 17.10 22.79 6.48
CA THR A 105 18.52 22.96 6.72
C THR A 105 19.19 21.63 7.02
N GLU A 106 20.53 21.56 6.90
CA GLU A 106 21.28 20.32 7.14
C GLU A 106 21.05 19.73 8.56
N PRO A 107 20.98 20.50 9.65
CA PRO A 107 20.66 19.96 10.98
C PRO A 107 19.26 19.37 11.08
N GLU A 108 18.26 20.06 10.53
CA GLU A 108 16.86 19.58 10.52
C GLU A 108 16.77 18.26 9.78
N ARG A 109 17.41 18.17 8.62
CA ARG A 109 17.44 16.95 7.81
C ARG A 109 18.16 15.80 8.49
N ALA A 110 19.34 16.06 9.07
CA ALA A 110 20.12 15.07 9.81
C ALA A 110 19.37 14.52 11.02
N PHE A 111 18.42 15.29 11.56
CA PHE A 111 17.48 14.85 12.57
C PHE A 111 16.29 14.09 11.97
N PHE A 112 15.47 14.71 11.12
CA PHE A 112 14.19 14.11 10.69
C PHE A 112 14.35 12.86 9.82
N LYS A 113 15.36 12.80 8.95
CA LYS A 113 15.49 11.70 7.98
C LYS A 113 15.70 10.34 8.68
N PRO A 114 16.64 10.17 9.63
CA PRO A 114 16.76 8.95 10.41
C PRO A 114 15.48 8.56 11.18
N PHE A 115 14.74 9.54 11.73
CA PHE A 115 13.48 9.23 12.45
C PHE A 115 12.42 8.66 11.51
N ILE A 116 12.29 9.22 10.31
CA ILE A 116 11.32 8.73 9.31
C ILE A 116 11.72 7.32 8.84
N GLU A 117 13.00 7.07 8.60
CA GLU A 117 13.50 5.74 8.24
C GLU A 117 13.32 4.72 9.39
N LEU A 118 13.54 5.15 10.63
CA LEU A 118 13.30 4.32 11.81
C LEU A 118 11.82 3.93 11.91
N LEU A 119 10.88 4.85 11.65
CA LEU A 119 9.45 4.54 11.61
C LEU A 119 9.10 3.47 10.56
N ALA A 120 9.80 3.45 9.42
CA ALA A 120 9.62 2.42 8.39
C ALA A 120 10.09 1.03 8.86
N GLY A 121 11.06 0.98 9.77
CA GLY A 121 11.61 -0.26 10.33
C GLY A 121 10.79 -0.88 11.46
N ILE A 122 9.80 -0.16 12.02
CA ILE A 122 8.97 -0.68 13.11
C ILE A 122 8.03 -1.77 12.55
N PRO A 123 7.97 -2.96 13.18
CA PRO A 123 7.05 -4.02 12.77
C PRO A 123 5.58 -3.57 12.80
N SER A 124 4.78 -4.01 11.83
CA SER A 124 3.38 -3.57 11.69
C SER A 124 2.53 -3.89 12.92
N VAL A 125 2.75 -5.05 13.55
CA VAL A 125 2.06 -5.45 14.78
C VAL A 125 2.34 -4.50 15.95
N VAL A 126 3.55 -3.93 16.03
CA VAL A 126 3.91 -2.97 17.10
C VAL A 126 3.16 -1.65 16.88
N ILE A 127 3.07 -1.19 15.63
CA ILE A 127 2.31 0.02 15.28
C ILE A 127 0.80 -0.22 15.48
N GLY A 128 0.29 -1.40 15.11
CA GLY A 128 -1.09 -1.81 15.38
C GLY A 128 -1.41 -1.84 16.87
N PHE A 129 -0.50 -2.39 17.70
CA PHE A 129 -0.63 -2.38 19.15
C PHE A 129 -0.61 -0.96 19.72
N PHE A 130 0.29 -0.10 19.25
CA PHE A 130 0.27 1.33 19.59
C PHE A 130 -1.07 1.98 19.20
N GLY A 131 -1.59 1.69 18.02
CA GLY A 131 -2.89 2.16 17.58
C GLY A 131 -4.03 1.73 18.51
N LEU A 132 -4.00 0.48 18.97
CA LEU A 132 -4.98 -0.10 19.89
C LEU A 132 -4.94 0.57 21.27
N ILE A 133 -3.76 0.79 21.84
CA ILE A 133 -3.59 1.29 23.21
C ILE A 133 -3.64 2.82 23.29
N VAL A 134 -3.18 3.51 22.24
CA VAL A 134 -2.93 4.96 22.28
C VAL A 134 -3.92 5.73 21.43
N ILE A 135 -4.17 5.30 20.19
CA ILE A 135 -4.99 6.03 19.22
C ILE A 135 -6.47 5.74 19.44
N ALA A 136 -6.85 4.46 19.55
CA ALA A 136 -8.25 4.06 19.70
C ALA A 136 -8.93 4.72 20.92
N PRO A 137 -8.35 4.73 22.15
CA PRO A 137 -9.01 5.35 23.30
C PRO A 137 -9.12 6.88 23.16
N ARG A 138 -8.13 7.52 22.53
CA ARG A 138 -8.18 8.97 22.26
C ARG A 138 -9.26 9.34 21.26
N LEU A 139 -9.40 8.59 20.16
CA LEU A 139 -10.48 8.83 19.21
C LEU A 139 -11.84 8.57 19.85
N LYS A 140 -11.94 7.53 20.68
CA LYS A 140 -13.17 7.25 21.43
C LYS A 140 -13.58 8.45 22.29
N SER A 141 -12.67 9.03 23.07
CA SER A 141 -12.99 10.17 23.93
C SER A 141 -13.20 11.48 23.14
N LEU A 142 -12.40 11.74 22.11
CA LEU A 142 -12.51 12.95 21.28
C LEU A 142 -13.83 13.05 20.53
N PHE A 143 -14.31 11.92 19.98
CA PHE A 143 -15.52 11.88 19.16
C PHE A 143 -16.74 11.28 19.87
N GLY A 144 -16.63 10.93 21.16
CA GLY A 144 -17.73 10.35 21.94
C GLY A 144 -18.22 9.00 21.41
N LEU A 145 -17.32 8.17 20.89
CA LEU A 145 -17.67 6.91 20.22
C LEU A 145 -17.95 5.78 21.23
N ASN A 146 -18.73 4.78 20.81
CA ASN A 146 -18.93 3.56 21.60
C ASN A 146 -17.64 2.74 21.72
N SER A 147 -16.86 2.69 20.63
CA SER A 147 -15.57 2.01 20.54
C SER A 147 -14.57 2.88 19.78
N GLY A 148 -13.30 2.78 20.15
CA GLY A 148 -12.20 3.38 19.39
C GLY A 148 -11.72 2.51 18.23
N LEU A 149 -12.26 1.29 18.07
CA LEU A 149 -11.86 0.33 17.04
C LEU A 149 -12.68 0.54 15.77
N VAL A 150 -12.35 1.59 15.02
CA VAL A 150 -13.13 2.08 13.89
C VAL A 150 -12.27 2.26 12.65
N ALA A 151 -12.89 2.43 11.49
CA ALA A 151 -12.19 2.62 10.22
C ALA A 151 -11.16 3.76 10.26
N LEU A 152 -11.47 4.88 10.94
CA LEU A 152 -10.56 6.02 11.12
C LEU A 152 -9.28 5.65 11.89
N THR A 153 -9.39 4.84 12.94
CA THR A 153 -8.23 4.36 13.71
C THR A 153 -7.31 3.54 12.83
N GLY A 154 -7.89 2.61 12.05
CA GLY A 154 -7.17 1.87 11.03
C GLY A 154 -6.48 2.78 10.03
N ALA A 155 -7.21 3.76 9.49
CA ALA A 155 -6.67 4.69 8.52
C ALA A 155 -5.48 5.51 9.04
N ILE A 156 -5.53 6.00 10.28
CA ILE A 156 -4.44 6.75 10.90
C ILE A 156 -3.19 5.87 11.09
N VAL A 157 -3.39 4.65 11.60
CA VAL A 157 -2.30 3.67 11.80
C VAL A 157 -1.63 3.33 10.46
N LEU A 158 -2.43 3.05 9.43
CA LEU A 158 -1.90 2.76 8.09
C LEU A 158 -1.23 3.97 7.45
N ALA A 159 -1.77 5.18 7.67
CA ALA A 159 -1.15 6.40 7.18
C ALA A 159 0.24 6.61 7.81
N LEU A 160 0.37 6.40 9.13
CA LEU A 160 1.66 6.46 9.83
C LEU A 160 2.68 5.50 9.23
N MET A 161 2.24 4.33 8.75
CA MET A 161 3.10 3.34 8.10
C MET A 161 3.44 3.67 6.65
N ALA A 162 2.53 4.33 5.92
CA ALA A 162 2.71 4.68 4.52
C ALA A 162 3.56 5.95 4.34
N VAL A 163 3.44 6.92 5.26
CA VAL A 163 4.14 8.20 5.20
C VAL A 163 5.65 8.03 5.00
N PRO A 164 6.39 7.20 5.77
CA PRO A 164 7.83 7.02 5.57
C PRO A 164 8.22 6.57 4.16
N THR A 165 7.42 5.66 3.58
CA THR A 165 7.66 5.16 2.21
C THR A 165 7.47 6.29 1.20
N ILE A 166 6.40 7.08 1.36
CA ILE A 166 6.10 8.20 0.47
C ILE A 166 7.16 9.30 0.61
N VAL A 167 7.54 9.67 1.84
CA VAL A 167 8.55 10.72 2.09
C VAL A 167 9.88 10.33 1.46
N THR A 168 10.42 9.16 1.79
CA THR A 168 11.78 8.80 1.39
C THR A 168 11.92 8.71 -0.12
N ILE A 169 10.99 8.04 -0.80
CA ILE A 169 11.06 7.87 -2.25
C ILE A 169 10.73 9.18 -2.99
N SER A 170 9.81 9.99 -2.47
CA SER A 170 9.52 11.31 -3.06
C SER A 170 10.69 12.27 -2.88
N GLU A 171 11.40 12.23 -1.76
CA GLU A 171 12.57 13.06 -1.50
C GLU A 171 13.70 12.73 -2.50
N ASP A 172 13.98 11.44 -2.71
CA ASP A 172 14.98 10.99 -3.68
C ASP A 172 14.60 11.43 -5.11
N ALA A 173 13.32 11.34 -5.45
CA ALA A 173 12.81 11.83 -6.73
C ALA A 173 12.99 13.33 -6.90
N ILE A 174 12.71 14.13 -5.87
CA ILE A 174 12.86 15.59 -5.90
C ILE A 174 14.34 15.97 -6.03
N ARG A 175 15.22 15.35 -5.25
CA ARG A 175 16.68 15.59 -5.32
C ARG A 175 17.33 15.16 -6.62
N SER A 176 16.70 14.24 -7.36
CA SER A 176 17.18 13.83 -8.68
C SER A 176 16.98 14.90 -9.76
N VAL A 177 16.21 15.95 -9.48
CA VAL A 177 16.02 17.08 -10.41
C VAL A 177 17.34 17.85 -10.54
N PRO A 178 17.85 18.09 -11.75
CA PRO A 178 19.11 18.82 -11.94
C PRO A 178 19.06 20.22 -11.34
N GLU A 179 20.13 20.61 -10.62
CA GLU A 179 20.25 21.95 -10.00
C GLU A 179 20.15 23.08 -11.03
N SER A 180 20.48 22.82 -12.30
CA SER A 180 20.32 23.78 -13.40
C SER A 180 18.89 24.26 -13.58
N TYR A 181 17.89 23.43 -13.28
CA TYR A 181 16.47 23.81 -13.42
C TYR A 181 16.10 24.86 -12.37
N LYS A 182 16.63 24.69 -11.15
CA LYS A 182 16.45 25.62 -10.04
C LYS A 182 17.17 26.93 -10.31
N GLN A 183 18.43 26.87 -10.73
CA GLN A 183 19.22 28.07 -11.08
C GLN A 183 18.57 28.85 -12.23
N ALA A 184 18.09 28.18 -13.28
CA ALA A 184 17.39 28.82 -14.39
C ALA A 184 16.10 29.52 -13.95
N SER A 185 15.28 28.86 -13.12
CA SER A 185 14.06 29.45 -12.56
C SER A 185 14.34 30.71 -11.74
N LEU A 186 15.34 30.66 -10.86
CA LEU A 186 15.75 31.82 -10.04
C LEU A 186 16.33 32.95 -10.90
N ALA A 187 17.10 32.63 -11.95
CA ALA A 187 17.65 33.63 -12.87
C ALA A 187 16.57 34.37 -13.68
N LEU A 188 15.42 33.73 -13.91
CA LEU A 188 14.24 34.35 -14.52
C LEU A 188 13.42 35.20 -13.52
N GLY A 189 13.90 35.38 -12.28
CA GLY A 189 13.25 36.19 -11.25
C GLY A 189 12.14 35.46 -10.48
N ALA A 190 12.03 34.13 -10.60
CA ALA A 190 11.06 33.35 -9.83
C ALA A 190 11.45 33.29 -8.35
N SER A 191 10.46 33.29 -7.45
CA SER A 191 10.71 33.08 -6.02
C SER A 191 11.06 31.62 -5.72
N ARG A 192 11.65 31.36 -4.53
CA ARG A 192 11.95 29.98 -4.08
C ARG A 192 10.69 29.10 -4.05
N VAL A 193 9.57 29.64 -3.56
CA VAL A 193 8.29 28.93 -3.51
C VAL A 193 7.75 28.65 -4.92
N GLN A 194 7.84 29.62 -5.83
CA GLN A 194 7.45 29.41 -7.24
C GLN A 194 8.32 28.34 -7.90
N THR A 195 9.63 28.36 -7.66
CA THR A 195 10.57 27.37 -8.20
C THR A 195 10.23 25.96 -7.71
N ILE A 196 9.94 25.79 -6.42
CA ILE A 196 9.54 24.51 -5.84
C ILE A 196 8.27 23.98 -6.52
N TRP A 197 7.18 24.76 -6.49
CA TRP A 197 5.87 24.27 -6.92
C TRP A 197 5.64 24.26 -8.43
N LYS A 198 6.31 25.14 -9.19
CA LYS A 198 6.12 25.25 -10.64
C LYS A 198 7.21 24.59 -11.48
N VAL A 199 8.38 24.28 -10.90
CA VAL A 199 9.50 23.69 -11.65
C VAL A 199 9.91 22.36 -11.04
N ILE A 200 10.31 22.34 -9.76
CA ILE A 200 10.92 21.16 -9.14
C ILE A 200 9.88 20.04 -8.92
N VAL A 201 8.76 20.33 -8.25
CA VAL A 201 7.71 19.33 -7.98
C VAL A 201 7.13 18.75 -9.28
N PRO A 202 6.78 19.56 -10.30
CA PRO A 202 6.35 19.04 -11.60
C PRO A 202 7.42 18.19 -12.29
N ALA A 203 8.69 18.60 -12.22
CA ALA A 203 9.80 17.82 -12.78
C ALA A 203 9.96 16.46 -12.07
N ALA A 204 9.76 16.39 -10.76
CA ALA A 204 9.86 15.17 -9.96
C ALA A 204 8.59 14.30 -9.96
N LEU A 205 7.52 14.72 -10.63
CA LEU A 205 6.17 14.15 -10.46
C LEU A 205 6.12 12.64 -10.74
N SER A 206 6.85 12.13 -11.73
CA SER A 206 6.86 10.69 -12.02
C SER A 206 7.39 9.86 -10.85
N GLY A 207 8.36 10.39 -10.10
CA GLY A 207 8.91 9.74 -8.91
C GLY A 207 7.99 9.90 -7.69
N ILE A 208 7.40 11.08 -7.51
CA ILE A 208 6.42 11.34 -6.44
C ILE A 208 5.20 10.42 -6.60
N VAL A 209 4.65 10.29 -7.82
CA VAL A 209 3.52 9.39 -8.06
C VAL A 209 3.91 7.93 -7.82
N ALA A 210 5.13 7.51 -8.22
CA ALA A 210 5.63 6.18 -7.90
C ALA A 210 5.76 5.93 -6.39
N ALA A 211 6.24 6.92 -5.63
CA ALA A 211 6.33 6.86 -4.16
C ALA A 211 4.96 6.72 -3.51
N VAL A 212 3.98 7.52 -3.96
CA VAL A 212 2.59 7.45 -3.52
C VAL A 212 1.99 6.08 -3.82
N MET A 213 2.21 5.54 -5.01
CA MET A 213 1.73 4.20 -5.37
C MET A 213 2.29 3.11 -4.45
N LEU A 214 3.59 3.15 -4.16
CA LEU A 214 4.22 2.20 -3.24
C LEU A 214 3.64 2.31 -1.83
N GLY A 215 3.39 3.53 -1.36
CA GLY A 215 2.69 3.79 -0.10
C GLY A 215 1.28 3.21 -0.08
N ILE A 216 0.47 3.46 -1.11
CA ILE A 216 -0.91 2.91 -1.22
C ILE A 216 -0.88 1.39 -1.30
N GLY A 217 0.06 0.81 -2.06
CA GLY A 217 0.23 -0.64 -2.14
C GLY A 217 0.50 -1.27 -0.77
N ARG A 218 1.30 -0.61 0.08
CA ARG A 218 1.52 -1.01 1.47
C ARG A 218 0.24 -0.96 2.31
N VAL A 219 -0.57 0.10 2.15
CA VAL A 219 -1.86 0.26 2.86
C VAL A 219 -2.84 -0.85 2.49
N VAL A 220 -3.01 -1.13 1.19
CA VAL A 220 -3.95 -2.15 0.69
C VAL A 220 -3.58 -3.55 1.17
N GLY A 221 -2.27 -3.84 1.25
CA GLY A 221 -1.75 -5.14 1.68
C GLY A 221 -1.62 -5.30 3.20
N GLU A 222 -1.85 -4.25 3.99
CA GLU A 222 -1.65 -4.35 5.44
C GLU A 222 -2.70 -5.26 6.09
N THR A 223 -2.21 -6.15 6.94
CA THR A 223 -2.99 -7.29 7.43
C THR A 223 -3.09 -7.28 8.95
N MET A 224 -1.95 -7.19 9.65
CA MET A 224 -1.92 -7.34 11.10
C MET A 224 -2.36 -6.07 11.81
N ALA A 225 -1.85 -4.91 11.39
CA ALA A 225 -2.19 -3.65 12.05
C ALA A 225 -3.71 -3.36 11.98
N VAL A 226 -4.30 -3.60 10.80
CA VAL A 226 -5.73 -3.39 10.56
C VAL A 226 -6.59 -4.32 11.41
N MET A 227 -6.22 -5.60 11.49
CA MET A 227 -6.91 -6.58 12.32
C MET A 227 -6.92 -6.19 13.80
N MET A 228 -5.91 -5.47 14.28
CA MET A 228 -5.87 -5.06 15.69
C MET A 228 -6.77 -3.86 16.01
N VAL A 229 -6.98 -2.94 15.06
CA VAL A 229 -7.50 -1.59 15.37
C VAL A 229 -8.82 -1.21 14.69
N THR A 230 -9.35 -2.04 13.78
CA THR A 230 -10.59 -1.72 13.03
C THR A 230 -11.86 -2.35 13.59
N GLY A 231 -11.74 -3.17 14.64
CA GLY A 231 -12.86 -3.83 15.30
C GLY A 231 -13.37 -5.09 14.59
N ASN A 232 -12.94 -5.33 13.34
CA ASN A 232 -13.26 -6.52 12.54
C ASN A 232 -14.76 -6.84 12.44
N ALA A 233 -15.61 -5.83 12.36
CA ALA A 233 -17.04 -6.03 12.11
C ALA A 233 -17.31 -5.98 10.60
N ALA A 234 -17.92 -7.03 10.03
CA ALA A 234 -18.25 -7.08 8.61
C ALA A 234 -19.57 -6.31 8.33
N LEU A 235 -19.51 -4.99 8.42
CA LEU A 235 -20.62 -4.08 8.18
C LEU A 235 -20.44 -3.33 6.86
N VAL A 236 -21.53 -3.13 6.12
CA VAL A 236 -21.55 -2.22 4.97
C VAL A 236 -21.75 -0.82 5.50
N THR A 237 -20.69 -0.02 5.49
CA THR A 237 -20.72 1.36 6.00
C THR A 237 -19.73 2.24 5.24
N LEU A 238 -20.07 3.52 5.16
CA LEU A 238 -19.19 4.59 4.69
C LEU A 238 -18.74 5.50 5.84
N SER A 239 -19.22 5.25 7.06
CA SER A 239 -18.88 6.05 8.22
C SER A 239 -17.46 5.74 8.68
N PRO A 240 -16.57 6.74 8.82
CA PRO A 240 -15.22 6.52 9.34
C PRO A 240 -15.22 6.12 10.83
N PHE A 241 -16.34 6.32 11.53
CA PHE A 241 -16.49 6.10 12.97
C PHE A 241 -17.13 4.75 13.31
N GLU A 242 -17.31 3.87 12.32
CA GLU A 242 -17.81 2.52 12.53
C GLU A 242 -16.70 1.49 12.39
N SER A 243 -16.88 0.34 13.06
CA SER A 243 -16.00 -0.80 12.93
C SER A 243 -16.17 -1.43 11.55
N VAL A 244 -15.06 -1.84 10.96
CA VAL A 244 -15.02 -2.45 9.63
C VAL A 244 -14.12 -3.68 9.65
N ARG A 245 -14.28 -4.53 8.64
CA ARG A 245 -13.40 -5.67 8.40
C ARG A 245 -12.82 -5.55 7.00
N THR A 246 -11.52 -5.71 6.86
CA THR A 246 -10.85 -5.69 5.56
C THR A 246 -10.67 -7.09 4.98
N MET A 247 -10.54 -7.17 3.66
CA MET A 247 -10.25 -8.42 2.95
C MET A 247 -8.98 -9.10 3.47
N THR A 248 -7.90 -8.34 3.70
CA THR A 248 -6.64 -8.85 4.26
C THR A 248 -6.81 -9.43 5.66
N ALA A 249 -7.48 -8.70 6.55
CA ALA A 249 -7.76 -9.17 7.91
C ALA A 249 -8.67 -10.41 7.91
N THR A 250 -9.64 -10.49 6.99
CA THR A 250 -10.53 -11.66 6.87
C THR A 250 -9.74 -12.90 6.46
N ILE A 251 -8.90 -12.79 5.42
CA ILE A 251 -8.06 -13.91 4.97
C ILE A 251 -7.13 -14.37 6.10
N ALA A 252 -6.40 -13.44 6.73
CA ALA A 252 -5.45 -13.81 7.77
C ALA A 252 -6.10 -14.35 9.05
N GLY A 253 -7.27 -13.83 9.42
CA GLY A 253 -7.97 -14.23 10.64
C GLY A 253 -8.74 -15.54 10.50
N GLU A 254 -9.18 -15.90 9.30
CA GLU A 254 -10.06 -17.05 9.09
C GLU A 254 -9.37 -18.22 8.37
N MET A 255 -8.37 -17.98 7.52
CA MET A 255 -7.77 -19.05 6.68
C MET A 255 -7.15 -20.20 7.51
N GLY A 256 -6.58 -19.89 8.68
CA GLY A 256 -5.98 -20.91 9.55
C GLY A 256 -7.01 -21.74 10.32
N GLU A 257 -8.25 -21.26 10.45
CA GLU A 257 -9.28 -21.84 11.31
C GLU A 257 -10.31 -22.67 10.52
N VAL A 258 -10.24 -22.65 9.18
CA VAL A 258 -11.23 -23.30 8.31
C VAL A 258 -10.78 -24.67 7.82
N ALA A 259 -11.73 -25.60 7.74
CA ALA A 259 -11.47 -26.92 7.17
C ALA A 259 -11.11 -26.81 5.67
N PHE A 260 -10.03 -27.48 5.28
CA PHE A 260 -9.57 -27.53 3.89
C PHE A 260 -10.68 -28.04 2.95
N GLY A 261 -10.86 -27.35 1.83
CA GLY A 261 -11.84 -27.71 0.81
C GLY A 261 -13.29 -27.36 1.14
N SER A 262 -13.59 -26.80 2.32
CA SER A 262 -14.92 -26.32 2.70
C SER A 262 -15.37 -25.12 1.85
N ALA A 263 -16.69 -24.83 1.87
CA ALA A 263 -17.23 -23.64 1.20
C ALA A 263 -16.60 -22.33 1.74
N HIS A 264 -16.36 -22.24 3.05
CA HIS A 264 -15.69 -21.09 3.68
C HIS A 264 -14.23 -20.97 3.22
N TYR A 265 -13.48 -22.07 3.19
CA TYR A 265 -12.11 -22.08 2.66
C TYR A 265 -12.07 -21.52 1.24
N ARG A 266 -12.93 -22.04 0.36
CA ARG A 266 -13.00 -21.59 -1.04
C ARG A 266 -13.49 -20.15 -1.17
N ALA A 267 -14.39 -19.68 -0.30
CA ALA A 267 -14.83 -18.28 -0.24
C ALA A 267 -13.66 -17.33 0.07
N LEU A 268 -12.76 -17.71 0.98
CA LEU A 268 -11.58 -16.91 1.30
C LEU A 268 -10.62 -16.78 0.10
N PHE A 269 -10.48 -17.82 -0.74
CA PHE A 269 -9.75 -17.71 -2.01
C PHE A 269 -10.43 -16.74 -2.99
N TRP A 270 -11.76 -16.69 -3.02
CA TRP A 270 -12.48 -15.66 -3.78
C TRP A 270 -12.21 -14.24 -3.26
N VAL A 271 -12.18 -14.05 -1.93
CA VAL A 271 -11.75 -12.77 -1.34
C VAL A 271 -10.32 -12.44 -1.79
N GLY A 272 -9.42 -13.42 -1.83
CA GLY A 272 -8.06 -13.26 -2.35
C GLY A 272 -8.01 -12.84 -3.82
N ILE A 273 -8.81 -13.47 -4.68
CA ILE A 273 -8.94 -13.10 -6.10
C ILE A 273 -9.44 -11.67 -6.25
N VAL A 274 -10.47 -11.28 -5.49
CA VAL A 274 -11.03 -9.92 -5.52
C VAL A 274 -9.98 -8.90 -5.07
N LEU A 275 -9.24 -9.18 -3.99
CA LEU A 275 -8.15 -8.33 -3.51
C LEU A 275 -7.03 -8.20 -4.56
N LEU A 276 -6.69 -9.29 -5.24
CA LEU A 276 -5.66 -9.33 -6.28
C LEU A 276 -6.09 -8.51 -7.51
N LEU A 277 -7.35 -8.66 -7.95
CA LEU A 277 -7.94 -7.87 -9.03
C LEU A 277 -7.98 -6.39 -8.66
N PHE A 278 -8.39 -6.05 -7.43
CA PHE A 278 -8.39 -4.68 -6.95
C PHE A 278 -6.99 -4.07 -6.99
N THR A 279 -5.99 -4.78 -6.47
CA THR A 279 -4.59 -4.36 -6.48
C THR A 279 -4.08 -4.20 -7.92
N PHE A 280 -4.45 -5.11 -8.83
CA PHE A 280 -4.10 -5.01 -10.25
C PHE A 280 -4.70 -3.76 -10.90
N VAL A 281 -5.99 -3.50 -10.68
CA VAL A 281 -6.70 -2.33 -11.21
C VAL A 281 -6.07 -1.04 -10.70
N LEU A 282 -5.77 -0.96 -9.41
CA LEU A 282 -5.11 0.20 -8.79
C LEU A 282 -3.74 0.44 -9.40
N ASN A 283 -2.91 -0.60 -9.51
CA ASN A 283 -1.59 -0.51 -10.13
C ASN A 283 -1.67 -0.12 -11.61
N ALA A 284 -2.61 -0.69 -12.38
CA ALA A 284 -2.80 -0.38 -13.79
C ALA A 284 -3.27 1.07 -14.00
N ALA A 285 -4.21 1.55 -13.18
CA ALA A 285 -4.68 2.93 -13.21
C ALA A 285 -3.53 3.90 -12.95
N ALA A 286 -2.72 3.59 -11.94
CA ALA A 286 -1.63 4.47 -11.56
C ALA A 286 -0.44 4.41 -12.54
N GLN A 287 -0.18 3.28 -13.20
CA GLN A 287 0.74 3.21 -14.34
C GLN A 287 0.29 4.09 -15.52
N ARG A 288 -1.02 4.14 -15.83
CA ARG A 288 -1.53 5.06 -16.87
C ARG A 288 -1.27 6.52 -16.51
N VAL A 289 -1.44 6.88 -15.25
CA VAL A 289 -1.09 8.22 -14.74
C VAL A 289 0.40 8.49 -14.92
N LEU A 290 1.29 7.56 -14.54
CA LEU A 290 2.74 7.69 -14.76
C LEU A 290 3.12 7.84 -16.23
N ALA A 291 2.51 7.04 -17.11
CA ALA A 291 2.81 7.05 -18.53
C ALA A 291 2.55 8.43 -19.15
N LYS A 292 1.45 9.08 -18.74
CA LYS A 292 1.13 10.46 -19.15
C LYS A 292 2.25 11.44 -18.78
N TYR A 293 2.84 11.31 -17.59
CA TYR A 293 3.88 12.23 -17.11
C TYR A 293 5.30 11.90 -17.60
N ARG A 294 5.59 10.64 -17.92
CA ARG A 294 6.86 10.25 -18.57
C ARG A 294 6.97 10.80 -20.00
N MET A 295 5.85 10.91 -20.72
CA MET A 295 5.85 11.43 -22.10
C MET A 295 6.19 12.92 -22.21
N PHE A 296 6.06 13.72 -21.15
CA PHE A 296 6.48 15.13 -21.15
C PHE A 296 8.02 15.33 -21.04
N ARG A 297 8.80 14.24 -20.97
CA ARG A 297 10.27 14.25 -20.91
C ARG A 297 10.95 13.77 -22.20
N ALA A 298 10.20 13.51 -23.27
CA ALA A 298 10.75 13.14 -24.59
C ALA A 298 10.77 14.35 -25.53
#